data_AF-A0A7S2YEJ7-F1
#
_entry.id   AF-A0A7S2YEJ7-F1
#
_cell.length_a   1.000
_cell.length_b   1.000
_cell.length_c   1.000
_cell.angle_alpha   90.00
_cell.angle_beta   90.00
_cell.angle_gamma   90.00
#
_symmetry.space_group_name_H-M   'P 1'
#
loop_
_entity.id
_entity.type
_entity.pdbx_description
1 polymer ?
#
loop_
_entity_poly.entity_id
_entity_poly.type
_entity_poly.pdbx_seq_one_letter_code
_entity_poly.pdbx_strand_id
1 'polypeptide(L)'
;LPGVVAFTIFWFMIVWLAVMEGGQGALVGLQPVDKDLYAQSHRRAFRNTKLAHEGDNMERFIVGRQFLVVLVVFVMNIMASATEDASVMNLSEGVTEIFLSSGVALILAA
;
A
#
# COMPACT_ATOMS: atom_id res chain seq x y z
N LEU A 1 -16.23 2.43 16.27
CA LEU A 1 -15.90 1.00 16.06
C LEU A 1 -15.43 0.42 17.40
N PRO A 2 -15.80 -0.81 17.79
CA PRO A 2 -15.14 -1.45 18.94
C PRO A 2 -13.63 -1.43 18.68
N GLY A 3 -12.82 -0.96 19.63
CA GLY A 3 -11.38 -0.69 19.38
C GLY A 3 -10.61 -1.88 18.79
N VAL A 4 -11.01 -3.10 19.14
CA VAL A 4 -10.46 -4.35 18.57
C VAL A 4 -10.69 -4.46 17.06
N VAL A 5 -11.87 -4.07 16.57
CA VAL A 5 -12.20 -4.11 15.14
C VAL A 5 -11.34 -3.09 14.38
N ALA A 6 -11.21 -1.87 14.90
CA ALA A 6 -10.35 -0.84 14.30
C ALA A 6 -8.88 -1.30 14.23
N PHE A 7 -8.36 -1.90 15.29
CA PHE A 7 -6.99 -2.42 15.34
C PHE A 7 -6.76 -3.53 14.30
N THR A 8 -7.69 -4.48 14.17
CA THR A 8 -7.58 -5.57 13.18
C THR A 8 -7.63 -5.06 11.73
N ILE A 9 -8.51 -4.09 11.45
CA ILE A 9 -8.64 -3.50 10.12
C ILE A 9 -7.39 -2.67 9.79
N PHE A 10 -6.87 -1.90 10.73
CA PHE A 10 -5.66 -1.10 10.53
C PHE A 10 -4.45 -1.97 10.19
N TRP A 11 -4.23 -3.06 10.93
CA TRP A 11 -3.14 -3.99 10.65
C TRP A 11 -3.31 -4.70 9.29
N PHE A 12 -4.55 -5.07 8.96
CA PHE A 12 -4.86 -5.61 7.64
C PHE A 12 -4.55 -4.60 6.51
N MET A 13 -4.89 -3.33 6.68
CA MET A 13 -4.61 -2.30 5.67
C MET A 13 -3.10 -2.05 5.49
N ILE A 14 -2.30 -2.11 6.56
CA ILE A 14 -0.83 -2.04 6.48
C ILE A 14 -0.28 -3.22 5.67
N VAL A 15 -0.70 -4.45 6.01
CA VAL A 15 -0.26 -5.65 5.28
C VAL A 15 -0.68 -5.57 3.81
N TRP A 16 -1.90 -5.10 3.55
CA TRP A 16 -2.41 -4.91 2.20
C TRP A 16 -1.59 -3.88 1.41
N LEU A 17 -1.22 -2.76 2.03
CA LEU A 17 -0.35 -1.75 1.42
C LEU A 17 1.04 -2.32 1.10
N ALA A 18 1.64 -3.08 2.02
CA ALA A 18 2.92 -3.74 1.80
C ALA A 18 2.90 -4.73 0.62
N VAL A 19 1.80 -5.48 0.46
CA VAL A 19 1.63 -6.40 -0.68
C VAL A 19 1.54 -5.65 -2.01
N MET A 20 0.88 -4.48 -2.03
CA MET A 20 0.72 -3.70 -3.26
C MET A 20 2.02 -3.05 -3.72
N GLU A 21 2.76 -2.43 -2.79
CA GLU A 21 4.07 -1.82 -3.09
C GLU A 21 5.13 -2.88 -3.42
N GLY A 22 5.19 -3.96 -2.62
CA GLY A 22 6.10 -5.08 -2.85
C GLY A 22 5.82 -5.79 -4.18
N GLY A 23 4.55 -5.96 -4.55
CA GLY A 23 4.14 -6.54 -5.83
C GLY A 23 4.57 -5.71 -7.04
N GLN A 24 4.50 -4.38 -6.94
CA GLN A 24 5.01 -3.49 -7.98
C GLN A 24 6.54 -3.61 -8.11
N GLY A 25 7.27 -3.57 -7.00
CA GLY A 25 8.73 -3.71 -7.00
C GLY A 25 9.18 -5.03 -7.62
N ALA A 26 8.51 -6.14 -7.28
CA ALA A 26 8.78 -7.44 -7.88
C ALA A 26 8.50 -7.45 -9.40
N LEU A 27 7.39 -6.82 -9.83
CA LEU A 27 7.00 -6.80 -11.24
C LEU A 27 7.97 -5.97 -12.10
N VAL A 28 8.46 -4.84 -11.58
CA VAL A 28 9.50 -4.02 -12.23
C VAL A 28 10.85 -4.73 -12.23
N GLY A 29 11.23 -5.38 -11.13
CA GLY A 29 12.47 -6.16 -11.03
C GLY A 29 12.52 -7.40 -11.94
N LEU A 30 11.36 -7.89 -12.38
CA LEU A 30 11.22 -8.98 -13.35
C LEU A 30 11.30 -8.54 -14.82
N GLN A 31 11.28 -7.23 -15.12
CA GLN A 31 11.42 -6.72 -16.49
C GLN A 31 12.70 -7.18 -17.22
N PRO A 32 13.91 -7.12 -16.60
CA PRO A 32 15.15 -7.50 -17.27
C PRO A 32 15.40 -9.01 -17.29
N VAL A 33 14.61 -9.81 -16.57
CA VAL A 33 14.84 -11.26 -16.47
C VAL A 33 14.15 -11.97 -17.62
N ASP A 34 14.88 -12.88 -18.27
CA ASP A 34 14.32 -13.70 -19.33
C ASP A 34 13.14 -14.53 -18.77
N LYS A 35 11.95 -14.29 -19.34
CA LYS A 35 10.69 -14.85 -18.83
C LYS A 35 10.67 -16.36 -19.00
N ASP A 36 11.39 -16.90 -19.99
CA ASP A 36 11.42 -18.33 -20.29
C ASP A 36 12.18 -19.14 -19.22
N LEU A 37 13.05 -18.51 -18.42
CA LEU A 37 13.72 -19.15 -17.27
C LEU A 37 12.75 -19.58 -16.16
N TYR A 38 11.62 -18.88 -16.00
CA TYR A 38 10.63 -19.17 -14.95
C TYR A 38 9.45 -20.04 -15.42
N ALA A 39 9.41 -20.38 -16.71
CA ALA A 39 8.32 -21.14 -17.31
C ALA A 39 8.16 -22.54 -16.68
N GLN A 40 9.26 -23.16 -16.26
CA GLN A 40 9.26 -24.52 -15.69
C GLN A 40 9.01 -24.53 -14.18
N SER A 41 9.49 -23.53 -13.44
CA SER A 41 9.43 -23.51 -11.97
C SER A 41 8.11 -22.95 -11.43
N HIS A 42 7.60 -21.85 -12.02
CA HIS A 42 6.46 -21.11 -11.47
C HIS A 42 5.48 -20.66 -12.57
N ARG A 43 4.70 -21.61 -13.09
CA ARG A 43 3.77 -21.40 -14.21
C ARG A 43 2.70 -20.31 -13.96
N ARG A 44 2.30 -20.07 -12.72
CA ARG A 44 1.35 -19.01 -12.34
C ARG A 44 1.99 -17.62 -12.39
N ALA A 45 3.19 -17.49 -11.84
CA ALA A 45 3.95 -16.25 -11.89
C ALA A 45 4.25 -15.89 -13.35
N PHE A 46 4.77 -16.84 -14.15
CA PHE A 46 5.05 -16.63 -15.57
C PHE A 46 3.83 -16.11 -16.35
N ARG A 47 2.64 -16.68 -16.14
CA ARG A 47 1.43 -16.23 -16.84
C ARG A 47 1.05 -14.80 -16.48
N ASN A 48 1.14 -14.43 -15.20
CA ASN A 48 0.83 -13.08 -14.73
C ASN A 48 1.88 -12.07 -15.20
N THR A 49 3.17 -12.42 -15.16
CA THR A 49 4.26 -11.58 -15.63
C THR A 49 4.21 -11.39 -17.14
N LYS A 50 3.87 -12.44 -17.90
CA LYS A 50 3.68 -12.36 -19.36
C LYS A 50 2.53 -11.42 -19.71
N LEU A 51 1.38 -11.57 -19.06
CA LEU A 51 0.21 -10.70 -19.26
C LEU A 51 0.50 -9.24 -18.87
N ALA A 52 1.20 -9.03 -17.76
CA ALA A 52 1.52 -7.70 -17.27
C ALA A 52 2.56 -6.98 -18.15
N HIS A 53 3.50 -7.71 -18.76
CA HIS A 53 4.51 -7.17 -19.68
C HIS A 53 4.07 -7.19 -21.15
N GLU A 54 2.80 -7.50 -21.43
CA GLU A 54 2.25 -7.49 -22.78
C GLU A 54 1.77 -6.07 -23.11
N GLY A 55 2.45 -5.39 -24.04
CA GLY A 55 2.13 -4.01 -24.43
C GLY A 55 2.21 -3.02 -23.26
N ASP A 56 1.27 -2.07 -23.22
CA ASP A 56 1.19 -1.03 -22.16
C ASP A 56 0.45 -1.50 -20.90
N ASN A 57 0.19 -2.81 -20.75
CA ASN A 57 -0.55 -3.32 -19.59
C ASN A 57 0.16 -3.01 -18.28
N MET A 58 1.49 -3.00 -18.28
CA MET A 58 2.28 -2.70 -17.10
C MET A 58 2.11 -1.25 -16.64
N GLU A 59 2.16 -0.29 -17.57
CA GLU A 59 2.00 1.13 -17.28
C GLU A 59 0.58 1.42 -16.79
N ARG A 60 -0.43 0.87 -17.47
CA ARG A 60 -1.84 0.95 -17.03
C ARG A 60 -2.07 0.34 -15.66
N PHE A 61 -1.44 -0.81 -15.40
CA PHE A 61 -1.47 -1.46 -14.10
C PHE A 61 -0.86 -0.53 -13.04
N ILE A 62 0.33 0.05 -13.28
CA ILE A 62 1.03 0.96 -12.34
C ILE A 62 0.14 2.16 -12.01
N VAL A 63 -0.42 2.85 -13.01
CA VAL A 63 -1.28 4.03 -12.81
C VAL A 63 -2.54 3.66 -12.01
N GLY A 64 -3.22 2.56 -12.39
CA GLY A 64 -4.43 2.12 -11.69
C GLY A 64 -4.18 1.69 -10.24
N ARG A 65 -3.03 1.10 -9.94
CA ARG A 65 -2.65 0.73 -8.56
C ARG A 65 -2.41 1.94 -7.68
N GLN A 66 -1.75 2.99 -8.18
CA GLN A 66 -1.43 4.17 -7.39
C GLN A 66 -2.70 4.85 -6.83
N PHE A 67 -3.79 4.87 -7.60
CA PHE A 67 -5.08 5.33 -7.11
C PHE A 67 -5.60 4.49 -5.93
N LEU A 68 -5.40 3.17 -5.97
CA LEU A 68 -5.83 2.26 -4.91
C LEU A 68 -4.95 2.38 -3.65
N VAL A 69 -3.65 2.62 -3.80
CA VAL A 69 -2.74 2.92 -2.69
C VAL A 69 -3.17 4.20 -1.99
N VAL A 70 -3.43 5.27 -2.74
CA VAL A 70 -3.91 6.54 -2.18
C VAL A 70 -5.25 6.36 -1.46
N LEU A 71 -6.18 5.58 -2.04
CA LEU A 71 -7.46 5.26 -1.38
C LEU A 71 -7.25 4.54 -0.05
N VAL A 72 -6.33 3.57 -0.01
CA VAL A 72 -6.02 2.81 1.21
C VAL A 72 -5.39 3.68 2.29
N VAL A 73 -4.44 4.55 1.91
CA VAL A 73 -3.85 5.55 2.83
C VAL A 73 -4.90 6.51 3.35
N PHE A 74 -5.80 6.98 2.49
CA PHE A 74 -6.87 7.90 2.86
C PHE A 74 -7.85 7.26 3.87
N VAL A 75 -8.26 6.01 3.64
CA VAL A 75 -9.15 5.28 4.55
C VAL A 75 -8.45 5.01 5.89
N MET A 76 -7.17 4.63 5.88
CA MET A 76 -6.40 4.48 7.12
C MET A 76 -6.30 5.79 7.90
N ASN A 77 -6.12 6.92 7.21
CA ASN A 77 -6.07 8.23 7.84
C ASN A 77 -7.40 8.59 8.53
N ILE A 78 -8.54 8.39 7.86
CA ILE A 78 -9.87 8.63 8.47
C ILE A 78 -10.05 7.79 9.74
N MET A 79 -9.58 6.54 9.74
CA MET A 79 -9.65 5.67 10.92
C MET A 79 -8.72 6.14 12.04
N ALA A 80 -7.54 6.66 11.71
CA ALA A 80 -6.59 7.19 12.69
C ALA A 80 -7.09 8.49 13.33
N SER A 81 -7.64 9.42 12.53
CA SER A 81 -8.22 10.69 13.01
C SER A 81 -9.44 10.50 13.92
N ALA A 82 -10.10 9.34 13.89
CA ALA A 82 -11.24 9.04 14.77
C ALA A 82 -10.83 8.66 16.21
N THR A 83 -9.53 8.69 16.54
CA THR A 83 -9.00 8.44 17.89
C THR A 83 -8.64 9.77 18.54
N GLU A 84 -9.54 10.33 19.35
CA GLU A 84 -9.41 11.67 19.97
C GLU A 84 -8.32 11.77 21.06
N ASP A 85 -7.63 10.68 21.42
CA ASP A 85 -6.82 10.60 22.65
C ASP A 85 -5.39 10.02 22.44
N ALA A 86 -4.85 10.10 21.23
CA ALA A 86 -3.49 9.63 20.96
C ALA A 86 -2.48 10.77 21.12
N SER A 87 -1.79 10.82 22.27
CA SER A 87 -0.60 11.67 22.46
C SER A 87 0.56 11.13 21.61
N VAL A 88 0.55 11.41 20.30
CA VAL A 88 1.60 10.96 19.40
C VAL A 88 2.86 11.82 19.63
N MET A 89 3.87 11.22 20.25
CA MET A 89 5.24 11.77 20.39
C MET A 89 5.44 13.07 21.20
N ASN A 90 4.62 13.39 22.22
CA ASN A 90 4.85 14.61 23.05
C ASN A 90 5.02 15.89 22.20
N LEU A 91 4.36 15.94 21.05
CA LEU A 91 4.32 17.09 20.17
C LEU A 91 3.22 18.05 20.65
N SER A 92 3.47 19.35 20.50
CA SER A 92 2.50 20.43 20.78
C SER A 92 1.12 20.09 20.17
N GLU A 93 0.04 20.32 20.93
CA GLU A 93 -1.34 19.95 20.55
C GLU A 93 -1.71 20.42 19.13
N GLY A 94 -1.33 21.63 18.74
CA GLY A 94 -1.61 22.14 17.40
C GLY A 94 -0.84 21.43 16.28
N VAL A 95 0.35 20.90 16.56
CA VAL A 95 1.11 20.11 15.58
C VAL A 95 0.50 18.72 15.47
N THR A 96 0.12 18.11 16.58
CA THR A 96 -0.54 16.79 16.63
C THR A 96 -1.89 16.83 15.91
N GLU A 97 -2.69 17.89 16.11
CA GLU A 97 -3.96 18.08 15.42
C GLU A 97 -3.76 18.25 13.91
N ILE A 98 -2.81 19.08 13.48
CA ILE A 98 -2.50 19.25 12.05
C ILE A 98 -1.95 17.94 11.45
N PHE A 99 -1.12 17.20 12.18
CA PHE A 99 -0.52 15.93 11.70
C PHE A 99 -1.55 14.81 11.54
N LEU A 100 -2.47 14.67 12.50
CA LEU A 100 -3.54 13.67 12.46
C LEU A 100 -4.66 14.08 11.50
N SER A 101 -5.04 15.37 11.45
CA SER A 101 -6.06 15.89 10.54
C SER A 101 -5.60 15.87 9.07
N SER A 102 -4.33 16.14 8.79
CA SER A 102 -3.79 16.13 7.43
C SER A 102 -3.42 14.75 6.90
N GLY A 103 -3.32 13.72 7.77
CA GLY A 103 -2.85 12.38 7.38
C GLY A 103 -1.35 12.25 7.15
N VAL A 104 -0.59 13.32 7.33
CA VAL A 104 0.86 13.35 7.11
C VAL A 104 1.58 12.37 8.04
N ALA A 105 1.06 12.16 9.26
CA ALA A 105 1.62 11.18 10.20
C ALA A 105 1.64 9.76 9.62
N LEU A 106 0.61 9.38 8.89
CA LEU A 106 0.48 8.05 8.31
C LEU A 106 1.33 7.89 7.04
N ILE A 107 1.44 8.96 6.25
CA ILE A 107 2.29 9.00 5.05
C ILE A 107 3.77 8.90 5.41
N LEU A 108 4.21 9.51 6.52
CA LEU A 108 5.59 9.44 6.99
C LEU A 108 5.93 8.12 7.70
N ALA A 109 4.93 7.39 8.17
CA ALA A 109 5.11 6.12 8.88
C ALA A 109 5.01 4.89 7.96
N ALA A 110 4.48 5.05 6.74
CA ALA A 110 4.45 4.04 5.68
C ALA A 110 5.74 4.07 4.86
#